data_AF-A0A7S2F8Q2-F1
#
_entry.id   AF-A0A7S2F8Q2-F1
#
_cell.length_a   1.000
_cell.length_b   1.000
_cell.length_c   1.000
_cell.angle_alpha   90.00
_cell.angle_beta   90.00
_cell.angle_gamma   90.00
#
_symmetry.space_group_name_H-M   'P 1'
#
loop_
_entity.id
_entity.type
_entity.pdbx_description
1 polymer ?
#
loop_
_entity_poly.entity_id
_entity_poly.type
_entity_poly.pdbx_seq_one_letter_code
_entity_poly.pdbx_strand_id
1 'polypeptide(L)'
;DTAEEERLLVLANAADVRFELATNMLKEQTDNDYAAESRLRSIEAGFRSKSTASCIPGVVGALDGLLVRIECPSNVPDSLRYWNRKGFYALNVQAIADSDRRILHLSIRDPGSTHDSVAWERDPLFEKLEAGGLPDDL
;
A
#
# COMPACT_ATOMS: atom_id res chain seq x y z
N ASP A 1 -10.25 22.19 -24.55
CA ASP A 1 -9.10 22.85 -23.91
C ASP A 1 -9.07 22.42 -22.44
N THR A 2 -8.84 21.15 -22.09
CA THR A 2 -7.62 20.31 -22.21
C THR A 2 -6.37 20.95 -21.63
N ALA A 3 -6.34 21.02 -20.30
CA ALA A 3 -5.14 20.89 -19.47
C ALA A 3 -5.59 20.93 -18.01
N GLU A 4 -5.63 19.78 -17.33
CA GLU A 4 -5.35 19.57 -15.89
C GLU A 4 -5.73 18.11 -15.54
N GLU A 5 -4.99 17.18 -16.16
CA GLU A 5 -5.25 15.75 -16.17
C GLU A 5 -4.28 14.96 -15.25
N GLU A 6 -3.76 15.56 -14.17
CA GLU A 6 -2.76 14.86 -13.33
C GLU A 6 -3.05 14.96 -11.82
N ARG A 7 -3.04 13.77 -11.18
CA ARG A 7 -2.81 13.48 -9.74
C ARG A 7 -4.03 13.12 -8.86
N LEU A 8 -4.78 12.10 -9.28
CA LEU A 8 -5.67 11.35 -8.39
C LEU A 8 -4.94 10.09 -7.86
N LEU A 9 -4.17 10.22 -6.78
CA LEU A 9 -3.62 9.06 -6.03
C LEU A 9 -4.52 8.83 -4.82
N VAL A 10 -5.38 7.83 -4.94
CA VAL A 10 -6.32 7.49 -3.88
C VAL A 10 -6.62 5.99 -3.87
N LEU A 11 -6.08 5.26 -2.89
CA LEU A 11 -6.49 3.89 -2.56
C LEU A 11 -7.63 3.91 -1.50
N ALA A 12 -8.72 4.62 -1.85
CA ALA A 12 -9.87 5.14 -1.07
C ALA A 12 -9.61 6.54 -0.41
N ASN A 13 -10.25 7.69 -0.68
CA ASN A 13 -11.33 8.24 -1.53
C ASN A 13 -11.70 7.57 -2.87
N ALA A 14 -12.96 7.74 -3.25
CA ALA A 14 -13.59 7.03 -4.34
C ALA A 14 -13.03 7.36 -5.74
N ALA A 15 -13.12 6.34 -6.61
CA ALA A 15 -13.10 6.33 -8.07
C ALA A 15 -11.75 6.16 -8.81
N ASP A 16 -11.74 5.09 -9.62
CA ASP A 16 -10.93 4.81 -10.81
C ASP A 16 -9.43 4.48 -10.68
N VAL A 17 -9.16 3.23 -10.32
CA VAL A 17 -8.04 2.48 -10.90
C VAL A 17 -8.62 1.27 -11.63
N ARG A 18 -8.46 1.27 -12.96
CA ARG A 18 -9.18 0.40 -13.90
C ARG A 18 -8.74 -1.07 -13.79
N PHE A 19 -9.76 -1.91 -13.68
CA PHE A 19 -9.76 -3.36 -13.50
C PHE A 19 -9.51 -4.14 -14.81
N GLU A 20 -8.47 -3.82 -15.60
CA GLU A 20 -8.32 -4.41 -16.95
C GLU A 20 -6.98 -5.10 -17.25
N LEU A 21 -6.33 -5.67 -16.22
CA LEU A 21 -5.16 -6.55 -16.39
C LEU A 21 -5.38 -7.99 -15.90
N ALA A 22 -6.40 -8.23 -15.06
CA ALA A 22 -6.63 -9.53 -14.43
C ALA A 22 -7.18 -10.63 -15.37
N THR A 23 -7.65 -10.29 -16.58
CA THR A 23 -8.24 -11.27 -17.50
C THR A 23 -7.27 -11.81 -18.55
N ASN A 24 -6.11 -11.16 -18.76
CA ASN A 24 -5.13 -11.57 -19.77
C ASN A 24 -4.05 -12.55 -19.26
N MET A 25 -4.03 -12.86 -17.96
CA MET A 25 -3.03 -13.76 -17.36
C MET A 25 -3.37 -15.27 -17.49
N LEU A 26 -4.33 -15.65 -18.34
CA LEU A 26 -4.69 -17.06 -18.58
C LEU A 26 -3.69 -17.85 -19.44
N LYS A 27 -2.40 -17.47 -19.49
CA LYS A 27 -1.40 -18.23 -20.24
C LYS A 27 -0.17 -18.47 -19.38
N GLU A 28 -0.08 -19.72 -18.94
CA GLU A 28 1.04 -20.38 -18.24
C GLU A 28 1.06 -20.14 -16.71
N GLN A 29 0.18 -20.83 -15.99
CA GLN A 29 0.04 -20.76 -14.52
C GLN A 29 0.82 -21.88 -13.81
N THR A 30 1.57 -21.52 -12.77
CA THR A 30 2.22 -22.44 -11.82
C THR A 30 1.36 -22.64 -10.56
N ASP A 31 1.56 -23.73 -9.79
CA ASP A 31 0.76 -24.02 -8.57
C ASP A 31 0.78 -22.90 -7.53
N ASN A 32 1.83 -22.08 -7.49
CA ASN A 32 1.98 -20.94 -6.59
C ASN A 32 1.01 -19.80 -6.96
N ASP A 33 0.74 -19.60 -8.24
CA ASP A 33 -0.13 -18.51 -8.74
C ASP A 33 -1.59 -18.76 -8.33
N TYR A 34 -2.03 -20.02 -8.36
CA TYR A 34 -3.39 -20.39 -7.92
C TYR A 34 -3.63 -20.17 -6.42
N ALA A 35 -2.62 -20.40 -5.58
CA ALA A 35 -2.71 -20.16 -4.15
C ALA A 35 -2.84 -18.66 -3.84
N ALA A 36 -2.02 -17.83 -4.48
CA ALA A 36 -2.07 -16.39 -4.37
C ALA A 36 -3.41 -15.82 -4.88
N GLU A 37 -3.89 -16.27 -6.05
CA GLU A 37 -5.21 -15.88 -6.57
C GLU A 37 -6.35 -16.23 -5.61
N SER A 38 -6.32 -17.43 -5.03
CA SER A 38 -7.34 -17.87 -4.08
C SER A 38 -7.33 -17.02 -2.81
N ARG A 39 -6.14 -16.66 -2.31
CA ARG A 39 -6.01 -15.79 -1.13
C ARG A 39 -6.51 -14.38 -1.44
N LEU A 40 -6.14 -13.80 -2.58
CA LEU A 40 -6.61 -12.48 -3.03
C LEU A 40 -8.14 -12.42 -3.09
N ARG A 41 -8.78 -13.45 -3.67
CA ARG A 41 -10.25 -13.55 -3.71
C ARG A 41 -10.87 -13.61 -2.32
N SER A 42 -10.24 -14.34 -1.39
CA SER A 42 -10.70 -14.40 0.00
C SER A 42 -10.60 -13.04 0.70
N ILE A 43 -9.52 -12.30 0.45
CA ILE A 43 -9.31 -10.97 1.04
C ILE A 43 -10.33 -9.97 0.47
N GLU A 44 -10.56 -9.98 -0.86
CA GLU A 44 -11.56 -9.14 -1.52
C GLU A 44 -12.95 -9.38 -0.95
N ALA A 45 -13.37 -10.65 -0.83
CA ALA A 45 -14.65 -11.01 -0.24
C ALA A 45 -14.77 -10.52 1.21
N GLY A 46 -13.67 -10.59 1.97
CA GLY A 46 -13.58 -10.07 3.32
C GLY A 46 -13.82 -8.56 3.40
N PHE A 47 -13.13 -7.76 2.57
CA PHE A 47 -13.38 -6.31 2.50
C PHE A 47 -14.78 -5.99 2.02
N ARG A 48 -15.25 -6.68 0.98
CA ARG A 48 -16.58 -6.49 0.41
C ARG A 48 -17.70 -6.78 1.41
N SER A 49 -17.56 -7.81 2.22
CA SER A 49 -18.54 -8.16 3.27
C SER A 49 -18.56 -7.16 4.44
N LYS A 50 -17.43 -6.48 4.69
CA LYS A 50 -17.27 -5.51 5.78
C LYS A 50 -17.55 -4.06 5.36
N SER A 51 -17.88 -3.81 4.10
CA SER A 51 -18.18 -2.48 3.56
C SER A 51 -19.68 -2.19 3.47
N THR A 52 -20.03 -0.92 3.54
CA THR A 52 -21.41 -0.47 3.37
C THR A 52 -21.85 -0.67 1.92
N ALA A 53 -22.96 -1.39 1.72
CA ALA A 53 -23.51 -1.70 0.39
C ALA A 53 -22.54 -2.41 -0.59
N SER A 54 -21.49 -3.08 -0.08
CA SER A 54 -20.48 -3.76 -0.91
C SER A 54 -19.82 -2.86 -1.96
N CYS A 55 -19.58 -1.60 -1.62
CA CYS A 55 -19.17 -0.56 -2.57
C CYS A 55 -17.66 -0.52 -2.89
N ILE A 56 -16.85 -1.42 -2.33
CA ILE A 56 -15.39 -1.48 -2.55
C ILE A 56 -14.95 -2.80 -3.22
N PRO A 57 -15.42 -3.10 -4.45
CA PRO A 57 -15.00 -4.30 -5.16
C PRO A 57 -13.49 -4.26 -5.46
N GLY A 58 -12.84 -5.43 -5.43
CA GLY A 58 -11.43 -5.56 -5.84
C GLY A 58 -10.38 -5.11 -4.83
N VAL A 59 -10.78 -4.64 -3.63
CA VAL A 59 -9.82 -4.26 -2.58
C VAL A 59 -9.21 -5.50 -1.95
N VAL A 60 -7.90 -5.64 -2.06
CA VAL A 60 -7.13 -6.78 -1.52
C VAL A 60 -6.12 -6.37 -0.44
N GLY A 61 -6.12 -5.09 -0.07
CA GLY A 61 -5.28 -4.55 1.00
C GLY A 61 -5.66 -3.11 1.31
N ALA A 62 -5.52 -2.73 2.58
CA ALA A 62 -5.68 -1.36 3.04
C ALA A 62 -4.31 -0.81 3.45
N LEU A 63 -3.84 0.23 2.75
CA LEU A 63 -2.58 0.93 3.02
C LEU A 63 -2.82 2.08 4.00
N ASP A 64 -2.01 2.16 5.06
CA ASP A 64 -2.04 3.30 5.99
C ASP A 64 -0.63 3.65 6.50
N GLY A 65 -0.45 4.91 6.88
CA GLY A 65 0.80 5.48 7.40
C GLY A 65 0.73 5.78 8.90
N LEU A 66 1.77 5.40 9.63
CA LEU A 66 1.93 5.61 11.07
C LEU A 66 3.27 6.27 11.37
N LEU A 67 3.26 7.30 12.21
CA LEU A 67 4.48 7.86 12.78
C LEU A 67 4.86 7.14 14.07
N VAL A 68 5.87 6.27 14.02
CA VAL A 68 6.41 5.58 15.20
C VAL A 68 7.47 6.46 15.83
N ARG A 69 7.24 6.88 17.08
CA ARG A 69 8.17 7.72 17.84
C ARG A 69 9.48 6.98 18.12
N ILE A 70 10.60 7.66 17.91
CA ILE A 70 11.95 7.17 18.20
C ILE A 70 12.70 8.20 19.05
N GLU A 71 13.83 7.78 19.60
CA GLU A 71 14.83 8.70 20.12
C GLU A 71 15.51 9.46 18.96
N CYS A 72 16.10 10.61 19.25
CA CYS A 72 16.88 11.34 18.25
C CYS A 72 18.00 10.42 17.71
N PRO A 73 18.02 10.11 16.40
CA PRO A 73 19.04 9.21 15.88
C PRO A 73 20.41 9.89 15.93
N SER A 74 21.33 9.30 16.68
CA SER A 74 22.67 9.86 16.96
C SER A 74 23.72 9.52 15.90
N ASN A 75 23.49 8.47 15.10
CA ASN A 75 24.45 7.92 14.14
C ASN A 75 23.98 8.10 12.68
N VAL A 76 23.30 9.20 12.37
CA VAL A 76 22.87 9.53 11.01
C VAL A 76 23.33 10.94 10.63
N PRO A 77 23.71 11.19 9.36
CA PRO A 77 24.21 12.51 8.94
C PRO A 77 23.22 13.66 9.15
N ASP A 78 21.91 13.39 9.11
CA ASP A 78 20.85 14.39 9.22
C ASP A 78 19.68 13.86 10.06
N SER A 79 19.82 13.98 11.38
CA SER A 79 18.81 13.52 12.35
C SER A 79 17.53 14.36 12.32
N LEU A 80 17.60 15.60 11.83
CA LEU A 80 16.43 16.49 11.72
C LEU A 80 15.40 15.96 10.73
N ARG A 81 15.79 15.10 9.77
CA ARG A 81 14.83 14.44 8.87
C ARG A 81 13.85 13.55 9.61
N TYR A 82 14.19 13.06 10.79
CA TYR A 82 13.29 12.26 11.61
C TYR A 82 12.34 13.13 12.43
N TRP A 83 12.59 14.43 12.56
CA TRP A 83 11.70 15.36 13.26
C TRP A 83 10.44 15.64 12.43
N ASN A 84 9.29 15.29 12.98
CA ASN A 84 8.00 15.41 12.29
C ASN A 84 7.25 16.70 12.66
N ARG A 85 6.16 16.98 11.93
CA ARG A 85 5.25 18.12 12.18
C ARG A 85 4.51 18.06 13.52
N LYS A 86 4.49 16.90 14.19
CA LYS A 86 3.91 16.68 15.52
C LYS A 86 4.90 16.95 16.65
N GLY A 87 6.13 17.37 16.35
CA GLY A 87 7.12 17.83 17.33
C GLY A 87 7.87 16.71 18.05
N PHE A 88 8.13 15.58 17.36
CA PHE A 88 8.99 14.52 17.88
C PHE A 88 9.76 13.81 16.75
N TYR A 89 10.84 13.12 17.11
CA TYR A 89 11.57 12.23 16.18
C TYR A 89 10.75 10.96 15.93
N ALA A 90 10.54 10.59 14.67
CA ALA A 90 9.77 9.43 14.28
C ALA A 90 10.33 8.74 13.04
N LEU A 91 9.90 7.49 12.83
CA LEU A 91 9.90 6.81 11.55
C LEU A 91 8.51 6.93 10.93
N ASN A 92 8.45 7.15 9.62
CA ASN A 92 7.23 6.92 8.86
C ASN A 92 7.16 5.42 8.53
N VAL A 93 6.17 4.76 9.11
CA VAL A 93 5.91 3.34 8.94
C VAL A 93 4.66 3.19 8.11
N GLN A 94 4.76 2.49 6.98
CA GLN A 94 3.60 2.16 6.15
C GLN A 94 3.26 0.69 6.29
N ALA A 95 1.99 0.38 6.37
CA ALA A 95 1.52 -1.00 6.44
C ALA A 95 0.36 -1.22 5.48
N ILE A 96 0.36 -2.38 4.83
CA ILE A 96 -0.81 -2.90 4.12
C ILE A 96 -1.40 -4.02 4.97
N ALA A 97 -2.69 -3.94 5.25
CA ALA A 97 -3.41 -4.97 5.99
C ALA A 97 -4.52 -5.62 5.16
N ASP A 98 -4.77 -6.92 5.38
CA ASP A 98 -5.91 -7.63 4.83
C ASP A 98 -7.22 -7.29 5.56
N SER A 99 -8.33 -7.85 5.09
CA SER A 99 -9.65 -7.64 5.69
C SER A 99 -9.75 -8.13 7.15
N ASP A 100 -8.90 -9.06 7.57
CA ASP A 100 -8.84 -9.62 8.93
C ASP A 100 -7.79 -8.93 9.81
N ARG A 101 -7.20 -7.83 9.33
CA ARG A 101 -6.15 -7.04 9.99
C ARG A 101 -4.81 -7.78 10.10
N ARG A 102 -4.54 -8.75 9.23
CA ARG A 102 -3.19 -9.33 9.07
C ARG A 102 -2.34 -8.40 8.23
N ILE A 103 -1.10 -8.17 8.64
CA ILE A 103 -0.15 -7.37 7.87
C ILE A 103 0.32 -8.17 6.65
N LEU A 104 0.11 -7.60 5.47
CA LEU A 104 0.55 -8.13 4.17
C LEU A 104 1.89 -7.51 3.73
N HIS A 105 2.14 -6.28 4.14
CA HIS A 105 3.38 -5.56 3.86
C HIS A 105 3.67 -4.55 4.97
N LEU A 106 4.96 -4.32 5.26
CA LEU A 106 5.41 -3.33 6.21
C LEU A 106 6.67 -2.63 5.67
N SER A 107 6.64 -1.30 5.67
CA SER A 107 7.77 -0.46 5.32
C SER A 107 8.17 0.41 6.50
N ILE A 108 9.47 0.47 6.80
CA ILE A 108 10.06 1.32 7.85
C ILE A 108 11.19 2.20 7.30
N ARG A 109 11.16 2.46 5.99
CA ARG A 109 12.27 3.04 5.23
C ARG A 109 12.40 4.56 5.36
N ASP A 110 11.30 5.24 5.67
CA ASP A 110 11.24 6.68 5.59
C ASP A 110 11.28 7.35 6.97
N PRO A 111 11.96 8.50 7.08
CA PRO A 111 12.00 9.25 8.31
C PRO A 111 10.68 9.98 8.55
N GLY A 112 10.43 10.38 9.80
CA GLY A 112 9.15 10.95 10.24
C GLY A 112 8.75 12.29 9.61
N SER A 113 9.66 12.98 8.92
CA SER A 113 9.31 14.17 8.12
C SER A 113 8.76 13.83 6.72
N THR A 114 8.90 12.59 6.25
CA THR A 114 8.41 12.17 4.94
C THR A 114 6.88 12.09 4.93
N HIS A 115 6.27 12.61 3.85
CA HIS A 115 4.84 12.51 3.60
C HIS A 115 4.47 11.08 3.15
N ASP A 116 3.29 10.59 3.54
CA ASP A 116 2.89 9.20 3.29
C ASP A 116 2.87 8.85 1.79
N SER A 117 2.43 9.77 0.92
CA SER A 117 2.49 9.54 -0.53
C SER A 117 3.92 9.32 -1.04
N VAL A 118 4.89 10.07 -0.51
CA VAL A 118 6.31 9.96 -0.90
C VAL A 118 6.94 8.70 -0.32
N ALA A 119 6.56 8.31 0.91
CA ALA A 119 6.99 7.03 1.49
C ALA A 119 6.46 5.85 0.65
N TRP A 120 5.22 5.95 0.15
CA TRP A 120 4.61 4.92 -0.69
C TRP A 120 5.31 4.79 -2.03
N GLU A 121 5.50 5.91 -2.75
CA GLU A 121 6.18 5.92 -4.05
C GLU A 121 7.63 5.42 -3.98
N ARG A 122 8.27 5.48 -2.81
CA ARG A 122 9.64 4.97 -2.58
C ARG A 122 9.71 3.52 -2.16
N ASP A 123 8.58 2.93 -1.77
CA ASP A 123 8.56 1.54 -1.37
C ASP A 123 8.75 0.64 -2.60
N PRO A 124 9.67 -0.36 -2.57
CA PRO A 124 9.85 -1.27 -3.70
C PRO A 124 8.57 -2.01 -4.12
N LEU A 125 7.62 -2.18 -3.20
CA LEU A 125 6.32 -2.76 -3.52
C LEU A 125 5.53 -1.90 -4.51
N PHE A 126 5.73 -0.58 -4.55
CA PHE A 126 5.07 0.31 -5.50
C PHE A 126 5.37 -0.11 -6.95
N GLU A 127 6.66 -0.17 -7.31
CA GLU A 127 7.08 -0.59 -8.66
C GLU A 127 6.68 -2.05 -8.95
N LYS A 128 6.72 -2.92 -7.93
CA LYS A 128 6.31 -4.32 -8.05
C LYS A 128 4.83 -4.44 -8.41
N LEU A 129 3.95 -3.67 -7.74
CA LEU A 129 2.51 -3.67 -8.02
C LEU A 129 2.20 -3.06 -9.40
N GLU A 130 2.87 -1.98 -9.79
CA GLU A 130 2.73 -1.39 -11.13
C GLU A 130 3.13 -2.36 -12.25
N ALA A 131 4.11 -3.23 -11.98
CA ALA A 131 4.50 -4.32 -12.89
C ALA A 131 3.57 -5.55 -12.84
N GLY A 132 2.50 -5.53 -12.04
CA GLY A 132 1.57 -6.65 -11.85
C GLY A 132 2.05 -7.75 -10.91
N GLY A 133 3.15 -7.53 -10.18
CA GLY A 133 3.65 -8.42 -9.14
C GLY A 133 2.91 -8.24 -7.81
N LEU A 134 3.00 -9.24 -6.93
CA LEU A 134 2.37 -9.24 -5.59
C LEU A 134 3.44 -9.22 -4.49
N PRO A 135 3.10 -8.86 -3.23
CA PRO A 135 3.98 -9.07 -2.08
C PRO A 135 4.45 -10.54 -2.01
N ASP A 136 5.70 -10.78 -1.60
CA ASP A 136 6.28 -12.14 -1.61
C ASP A 136 5.59 -13.12 -0.65
N ASP A 137 5.05 -12.60 0.46
CA ASP A 137 4.38 -13.39 1.50
C ASP A 137 2.85 -13.45 1.33
N LEU A 138 2.36 -13.10 0.13
CA LEU A 138 0.96 -13.19 -0.25
C LEU A 138 0.57 -14.60 -0.70
#